data_AF-A0A534P6V0-F1
#
_entry.id   AF-A0A534P6V0-F1
#
_cell.length_a   1.000
_cell.length_b   1.000
_cell.length_c   1.000
_cell.angle_alpha   90.00
_cell.angle_beta   90.00
_cell.angle_gamma   90.00
#
_symmetry.space_group_name_H-M   'P 1'
#
loop_
_entity.id
_entity.type
_entity.pdbx_description
1 polymer ?
#
loop_
_entity_poly.entity_id
_entity_poly.type
_entity_poly.pdbx_seq_one_letter_code
_entity_poly.pdbx_strand_id
1 'polypeptide(L)'
;MHIVIAFLVAAAPLAGEKIQREAEDRARADVVDLLRTLCPEQCVLLSVRAQMDEEQIAGDPSPGFDAPGARTIPVVRALNANIVVDQRLPMQFRTRLKSLIANRLKTAGAPVEVALEQVSFPVKNPPYLEAREPPPLAAQAPQRPPEPDAPKIAAATPVPRLQDKLIEQAPLLTVIALLGAVVLILGLLVYLVARRQQVDPLFETLPLENAQMTASPQAEPFREAFPAVRLRKLEKQLADDRVLRNAVVREALGRGEHTLVARWVRELGDFLLDDLRGDGTLARPLAAVAVEVTRVADPASRAAALQELEGRTLASRLLRGGDASTFAFLEGVREDAFIAAFKGISAGAQEVALRLAPAALRAAALREMSPVQRQQIALAWVRKPDVSAQYALAAADELRARLTDLHAGPAELDRALADLLDSLSREEQDALVEQLRREGDPRAFSGLITESALAHAPPDLLGASVLAVGPARLVTYLSGAEDGIRADLLSACPPRLRREAEEELALRPAVSHEDFIAARRELLKHVREETVKRGLKPADVRAWRPRVVQTP
;
A
#
# COMPACT_ATOMS: atom_id res chain seq x y z
N MET A 1 69.46 23.05 25.61
CA MET A 1 68.48 22.74 26.68
C MET A 1 67.30 22.07 25.99
N HIS A 2 67.29 20.74 26.05
CA HIS A 2 66.22 19.87 25.53
C HIS A 2 65.07 19.78 26.55
N ILE A 3 63.94 19.17 26.13
CA ILE A 3 62.70 18.80 26.85
C ILE A 3 61.51 19.69 26.41
N VAL A 4 60.39 19.24 25.84
CA VAL A 4 59.85 17.91 25.50
C VAL A 4 58.84 18.10 24.34
N ILE A 5 59.08 17.44 23.20
CA ILE A 5 58.05 17.06 22.24
C ILE A 5 57.74 15.61 22.56
N ALA A 6 56.68 15.36 23.32
CA ALA A 6 56.17 14.02 23.58
C ALA A 6 54.66 14.09 23.77
N PHE A 7 53.91 14.35 22.69
CA PHE A 7 52.44 14.20 22.72
C PHE A 7 51.82 13.65 21.43
N LEU A 8 52.59 13.29 20.41
CA LEU A 8 52.03 12.90 19.10
C LEU A 8 52.02 11.39 18.80
N VAL A 9 52.46 10.53 19.72
CA VAL A 9 52.45 9.06 19.51
C VAL A 9 51.29 8.35 20.23
N ALA A 10 50.50 9.05 21.06
CA ALA A 10 49.39 8.43 21.82
C ALA A 10 47.98 8.69 21.23
N ALA A 11 47.84 9.45 20.14
CA ALA A 11 46.53 9.88 19.61
C ALA A 11 45.89 8.92 18.59
N ALA A 12 46.65 7.97 18.03
CA ALA A 12 46.14 7.01 17.05
C ALA A 12 45.05 6.06 17.59
N PRO A 13 45.19 5.43 18.78
CA PRO A 13 44.14 4.54 19.29
C PRO A 13 42.86 5.30 19.68
N LEU A 14 43.00 6.55 20.15
CA LEU A 14 41.88 7.40 20.56
C LEU A 14 41.10 7.98 19.36
N ALA A 15 41.74 8.15 18.20
CA ALA A 15 41.07 8.58 16.98
C ALA A 15 40.25 7.44 16.35
N GLY A 16 40.81 6.22 16.32
CA GLY A 16 40.10 5.03 15.85
C GLY A 16 38.86 4.70 16.69
N GLU A 17 38.97 4.77 18.03
CA GLU A 17 37.81 4.55 18.92
C GLU A 17 36.71 5.59 18.76
N LYS A 18 37.06 6.87 18.49
CA LYS A 18 36.05 7.92 18.25
C LYS A 18 35.34 7.73 16.91
N ILE A 19 36.09 7.43 15.85
CA ILE A 19 35.54 7.16 14.52
C ILE A 19 34.66 5.89 14.56
N GLN A 20 35.08 4.86 15.30
CA GLN A 20 34.29 3.66 15.52
C GLN A 20 32.98 3.96 16.25
N ARG A 21 33.02 4.72 17.36
CA ARG A 21 31.81 5.09 18.11
C ARG A 21 30.87 5.97 17.31
N GLU A 22 31.38 6.95 16.57
CA GLU A 22 30.57 7.80 15.69
C GLU A 22 29.91 6.99 14.56
N ALA A 23 30.63 6.02 13.98
CA ALA A 23 30.07 5.12 12.98
C ALA A 23 29.01 4.17 13.57
N GLU A 24 29.26 3.63 14.77
CA GLU A 24 28.30 2.77 15.48
C GLU A 24 27.05 3.54 15.91
N ASP A 25 27.19 4.77 16.44
CA ASP A 25 26.07 5.61 16.88
C ASP A 25 25.22 6.06 15.69
N ARG A 26 25.85 6.41 14.56
CA ARG A 26 25.14 6.78 13.32
C ARG A 26 24.41 5.58 12.72
N ALA A 27 25.08 4.43 12.63
CA ALA A 27 24.45 3.18 12.17
C ALA A 27 23.32 2.73 13.11
N ARG A 28 23.47 2.93 14.42
CA ARG A 28 22.43 2.63 15.42
C ARG A 28 21.23 3.55 15.26
N ALA A 29 21.44 4.85 15.06
CA ALA A 29 20.36 5.81 14.81
C ALA A 29 19.58 5.45 13.53
N ASP A 30 20.29 5.21 12.42
CA ASP A 30 19.69 4.87 11.13
C ASP A 30 18.88 3.56 11.19
N VAL A 31 19.39 2.55 11.90
CA VAL A 31 18.68 1.27 12.08
C VAL A 31 17.50 1.42 13.05
N VAL A 32 17.64 2.17 14.15
CA VAL A 32 16.52 2.39 15.10
C VAL A 32 15.39 3.19 14.45
N ASP A 33 15.70 4.19 13.65
CA ASP A 33 14.69 4.97 12.92
C ASP A 33 14.00 4.11 11.85
N LEU A 34 14.74 3.24 11.18
CA LEU A 34 14.17 2.26 10.26
C LEU A 34 13.29 1.24 11.00
N LEU A 35 13.69 0.73 12.16
CA LEU A 35 12.88 -0.22 12.93
C LEU A 35 11.62 0.44 13.52
N ARG A 36 11.72 1.70 13.98
CA ARG A 36 10.56 2.49 14.45
C ARG A 36 9.53 2.73 13.37
N THR A 37 9.98 2.96 12.13
CA THR A 37 9.10 3.18 10.98
C THR A 37 8.53 1.89 10.41
N LEU A 38 9.30 0.78 10.42
CA LEU A 38 8.90 -0.48 9.78
C LEU A 38 8.18 -1.47 10.72
N CYS A 39 8.56 -1.54 12.00
CA CYS A 39 8.00 -2.48 12.97
C CYS A 39 8.02 -1.91 14.40
N PRO A 40 7.17 -0.90 14.69
CA PRO A 40 7.04 -0.38 16.05
C PRO A 40 6.58 -1.51 16.99
N GLU A 41 7.32 -1.74 18.07
CA GLU A 41 7.08 -2.75 19.12
C GLU A 41 7.34 -4.23 18.77
N GLN A 42 7.75 -4.56 17.54
CA GLN A 42 7.95 -5.96 17.09
C GLN A 42 9.37 -6.29 16.60
N CYS A 43 10.26 -5.29 16.62
CA CYS A 43 11.67 -5.43 16.32
C CYS A 43 12.50 -4.64 17.33
N VAL A 44 13.58 -5.24 17.84
CA VAL A 44 14.53 -4.56 18.73
C VAL A 44 15.95 -4.78 18.23
N LEU A 45 16.72 -3.69 18.14
CA LEU A 45 18.14 -3.72 17.85
C LEU A 45 18.92 -4.11 19.12
N LEU A 46 19.62 -5.25 19.09
CA LEU A 46 20.44 -5.69 20.23
C LEU A 46 21.81 -5.02 20.25
N SER A 47 22.52 -5.04 19.12
CA SER A 47 23.85 -4.42 19.03
C SER A 47 24.22 -4.10 17.58
N VAL A 48 25.03 -3.07 17.41
CA VAL A 48 25.75 -2.74 16.18
C VAL A 48 27.23 -2.65 16.56
N ARG A 49 28.11 -3.34 15.83
CA ARG A 49 29.56 -3.29 16.03
C ARG A 49 30.25 -2.98 14.72
N ALA A 50 31.13 -1.99 14.70
CA ALA A 50 31.97 -1.67 13.56
C ALA A 50 33.35 -2.35 13.72
N GLN A 51 33.78 -3.08 12.69
CA GLN A 51 35.14 -3.60 12.58
C GLN A 51 36.01 -2.58 11.86
N MET A 52 37.03 -2.06 12.54
CA MET A 52 38.02 -1.12 11.98
C MET A 52 39.22 -1.90 11.44
N ASP A 53 39.76 -1.45 10.32
CA ASP A 53 41.06 -1.91 9.80
C ASP A 53 41.93 -0.71 9.42
N GLU A 54 43.25 -0.91 9.36
CA GLU A 54 44.21 0.15 9.04
C GLU A 54 44.62 0.09 7.57
N GLU A 55 44.21 1.08 6.78
CA GLU A 55 44.55 1.15 5.35
C GLU A 55 45.80 2.03 5.15
N GLN A 56 46.80 1.50 4.44
CA GLN A 56 48.01 2.22 4.09
C GLN A 56 47.76 3.13 2.88
N ILE A 57 48.05 4.43 3.00
CA ILE A 57 47.94 5.35 1.88
C ILE A 57 48.99 4.99 0.82
N ALA A 58 48.55 4.49 -0.34
CA ALA A 58 49.43 4.23 -1.47
C ALA A 58 49.82 5.55 -2.15
N GLY A 59 51.04 6.01 -1.91
CA GLY A 59 51.70 7.09 -2.65
C GLY A 59 53.16 6.74 -2.85
N ASP A 60 53.68 6.96 -4.06
CA ASP A 60 55.08 6.70 -4.40
C ASP A 60 56.00 7.46 -3.42
N PRO A 61 56.97 6.80 -2.77
CA PRO A 61 57.88 7.48 -1.85
C PRO A 61 58.82 8.39 -2.65
N SER A 62 58.56 9.69 -2.65
CA SER A 62 59.53 10.69 -3.12
C SER A 62 60.77 10.63 -2.20
N PRO A 63 61.97 10.34 -2.72
CA PRO A 63 63.16 10.19 -1.89
C PRO A 63 63.61 11.56 -1.39
N GLY A 64 63.29 11.86 -0.13
CA GLY A 64 63.75 13.03 0.63
C GLY A 64 63.95 12.62 2.09
N PHE A 65 64.95 13.21 2.75
CA PHE A 65 65.42 12.82 4.09
C PHE A 65 64.42 13.10 5.24
N ASP A 66 63.17 13.50 4.95
CA ASP A 66 62.08 13.72 5.92
C ASP A 66 60.82 12.90 5.54
N ALA A 67 60.94 11.57 5.42
CA ALA A 67 59.80 10.68 5.24
C ALA A 67 59.36 10.07 6.59
N PRO A 68 58.30 10.58 7.26
CA PRO A 68 57.64 9.81 8.31
C PRO A 68 57.01 8.56 7.67
N GLY A 69 57.20 7.40 8.32
CA GLY A 69 56.71 6.11 7.86
C GLY A 69 55.21 6.10 7.53
N ALA A 70 54.81 5.12 6.72
CA ALA A 70 53.47 4.92 6.16
C ALA A 70 52.35 5.43 7.09
N ARG A 71 51.63 6.45 6.62
CA ARG A 71 50.43 6.95 7.31
C ARG A 71 49.33 5.91 7.10
N THR A 72 48.98 5.16 8.15
CA THR A 72 47.78 4.33 8.18
C THR A 72 46.58 5.17 8.63
N ILE A 73 45.46 5.06 7.92
CA ILE A 73 44.19 5.70 8.31
C ILE A 73 43.23 4.59 8.75
N PRO A 74 42.58 4.71 9.91
CA PRO A 74 41.57 3.74 10.34
C PRO A 74 40.30 3.89 9.48
N VAL A 75 39.90 2.82 8.79
CA VAL A 75 38.70 2.77 7.92
C VAL A 75 37.74 1.69 8.44
N VAL A 76 36.44 1.95 8.40
CA VAL A 76 35.40 0.97 8.77
C VAL A 76 35.34 -0.11 7.68
N ARG A 77 35.78 -1.34 7.99
CA ARG A 77 35.83 -2.45 7.03
C ARG A 77 34.59 -3.33 7.06
N ALA A 78 33.90 -3.46 8.20
CA ALA A 78 32.63 -4.17 8.27
C ALA A 78 31.71 -3.64 9.38
N LEU A 79 30.40 -3.72 9.17
CA LEU A 79 29.38 -3.38 10.18
C LEU A 79 28.52 -4.62 10.47
N ASN A 80 28.49 -5.03 11.74
CA ASN A 80 27.72 -6.18 12.21
C ASN A 80 26.52 -5.71 13.01
N ALA A 81 25.30 -6.04 12.58
CA ALA A 81 24.06 -5.67 13.26
C ALA A 81 23.25 -6.90 13.68
N ASN A 82 22.93 -7.00 14.98
CA ASN A 82 22.13 -8.07 15.56
C ASN A 82 20.74 -7.55 15.94
N ILE A 83 19.69 -8.17 15.39
CA ILE A 83 18.31 -7.69 15.51
C ILE A 83 17.41 -8.84 15.91
N VAL A 84 16.55 -8.59 16.89
CA VAL A 84 15.52 -9.52 17.34
C VAL A 84 14.20 -9.16 16.70
N VAL A 85 13.54 -10.16 16.12
CA VAL A 85 12.29 -10.01 15.39
C VAL A 85 11.26 -10.98 15.95
N ASP A 86 10.01 -10.51 16.10
CA ASP A 86 8.90 -11.33 16.57
C ASP A 86 8.65 -12.54 15.64
N GLN A 87 8.48 -13.72 16.23
CA GLN A 87 8.13 -14.96 15.52
C GLN A 87 6.80 -14.87 14.76
N ARG A 88 5.90 -13.97 15.16
CA ARG A 88 4.61 -13.74 14.50
C ARG A 88 4.74 -13.01 13.15
N LEU A 89 5.94 -12.54 12.79
CA LEU A 89 6.17 -11.85 11.53
C LEU A 89 6.37 -12.83 10.34
N PRO A 90 5.74 -12.56 9.18
CA PRO A 90 5.85 -13.43 8.00
C PRO A 90 7.30 -13.71 7.58
N MET A 91 7.59 -14.92 7.07
CA MET A 91 8.95 -15.31 6.68
C MET A 91 9.54 -14.38 5.61
N GLN A 92 8.71 -13.94 4.66
CA GLN A 92 9.14 -13.00 3.61
C GLN A 92 9.57 -11.64 4.18
N PHE A 93 8.89 -11.17 5.23
CA PHE A 93 9.25 -9.93 5.95
C PHE A 93 10.64 -10.06 6.59
N ARG A 94 10.93 -11.19 7.23
CA ARG A 94 12.23 -11.45 7.89
C ARG A 94 13.40 -11.43 6.91
N THR A 95 13.28 -12.12 5.77
CA THR A 95 14.32 -12.09 4.72
C THR A 95 14.53 -10.70 4.11
N ARG A 96 13.45 -9.93 3.92
CA ARG A 96 13.54 -8.59 3.33
C ARG A 96 14.06 -7.55 4.32
N LEU A 97 13.69 -7.63 5.59
CA LEU A 97 14.23 -6.77 6.66
C LEU A 97 15.75 -6.89 6.73
N LYS A 98 16.30 -8.12 6.67
CA LYS A 98 17.76 -8.35 6.59
C LYS A 98 18.40 -7.58 5.43
N SER A 99 17.78 -7.65 4.24
CA SER A 99 18.30 -6.99 3.05
C SER A 99 18.20 -5.47 3.08
N LEU A 100 17.12 -4.92 3.67
CA LEU A 100 16.90 -3.47 3.79
C LEU A 100 17.89 -2.84 4.76
N ILE A 101 18.16 -3.52 5.87
CA ILE A 101 19.13 -3.08 6.87
C ILE A 101 20.55 -3.17 6.30
N ALA A 102 20.87 -4.25 5.59
CA ALA A 102 22.13 -4.35 4.87
C ALA A 102 22.30 -3.24 3.81
N ASN A 103 21.25 -2.88 3.07
CA ASN A 103 21.32 -1.81 2.07
C ASN A 103 21.43 -0.41 2.68
N ARG A 104 20.71 -0.13 3.77
CA ARG A 104 20.82 1.15 4.52
C ARG A 104 22.16 1.31 5.22
N LEU A 105 22.76 0.23 5.68
CA LEU A 105 24.10 0.27 6.27
C LEU A 105 25.21 0.29 5.20
N LYS A 106 24.97 -0.25 3.99
CA LYS A 106 25.90 -0.13 2.85
C LYS A 106 26.10 1.31 2.39
N THR A 107 25.10 2.19 2.52
CA THR A 107 25.29 3.63 2.25
C THR A 107 26.28 4.30 3.19
N ALA A 108 26.69 3.64 4.29
CA ALA A 108 27.76 4.08 5.17
C ALA A 108 29.18 3.63 4.72
N GLY A 109 29.31 2.95 3.57
CA GLY A 109 30.60 2.73 2.89
C GLY A 109 31.34 1.42 3.18
N ALA A 110 30.76 0.49 3.95
CA ALA A 110 31.39 -0.79 4.30
C ALA A 110 30.48 -2.00 4.01
N PRO A 111 31.04 -3.22 3.78
CA PRO A 111 30.25 -4.45 3.75
C PRO A 111 29.60 -4.75 5.12
N VAL A 112 28.35 -5.20 5.10
CA VAL A 112 27.49 -5.31 6.30
C VAL A 112 27.02 -6.75 6.48
N GLU A 113 27.20 -7.29 7.69
CA GLU A 113 26.64 -8.58 8.10
C GLU A 113 25.49 -8.38 9.10
N VAL A 114 24.29 -8.86 8.75
CA VAL A 114 23.08 -8.71 9.59
C VAL A 114 22.62 -10.07 10.07
N ALA A 115 22.59 -10.27 11.39
CA ALA A 115 22.04 -11.47 12.02
C ALA A 115 20.64 -11.19 12.60
N LEU A 116 19.72 -12.15 12.39
CA LEU A 116 18.34 -12.08 12.85
C LEU A 116 18.07 -13.20 13.85
N GLU A 117 17.78 -12.83 15.10
CA GLU A 117 17.29 -13.76 16.12
C GLU A 117 15.77 -13.68 16.25
N GLN A 118 15.12 -14.84 16.44
CA GLN A 118 13.67 -14.96 16.48
C GLN A 118 13.21 -15.21 17.91
N VAL A 119 12.50 -14.26 18.50
CA VAL A 119 12.02 -14.35 19.88
C VAL A 119 10.54 -13.97 19.93
N SER A 120 9.74 -14.67 20.73
CA SER A 120 8.35 -14.31 20.99
C SER A 120 8.29 -13.12 21.94
N PHE A 121 7.78 -11.97 21.48
CA PHE A 121 7.65 -10.78 22.32
C PHE A 121 6.46 -10.90 23.28
N PRO A 122 6.59 -10.50 24.56
CA PRO A 122 5.45 -10.44 25.47
C PRO A 122 4.51 -9.30 25.06
N VAL A 123 3.23 -9.61 24.89
CA VAL A 123 2.18 -8.61 24.63
C VAL A 123 2.05 -7.69 25.84
N LYS A 124 2.46 -6.41 25.72
CA LYS A 124 2.14 -5.42 26.76
C LYS A 124 0.65 -5.09 26.70
N ASN A 125 0.00 -5.22 27.86
CA ASN A 125 -1.44 -5.22 28.15
C ASN A 125 -2.16 -6.55 27.89
N PRO A 126 -2.04 -7.54 28.81
CA PRO A 126 -3.12 -8.49 29.01
C PRO A 126 -4.37 -7.72 29.49
N PRO A 127 -5.55 -7.92 28.87
CA PRO A 127 -6.80 -7.26 29.27
C PRO A 127 -7.39 -7.88 30.55
N TYR A 128 -6.59 -8.05 31.60
CA TYR A 128 -7.04 -8.56 32.91
C TYR A 128 -6.25 -7.88 34.04
N LEU A 129 -6.49 -6.59 34.26
CA LEU A 129 -6.37 -5.99 35.58
C LEU A 129 -7.78 -5.82 36.17
N GLU A 130 -8.53 -6.93 36.18
CA GLU A 130 -9.57 -7.11 37.20
C GLU A 130 -8.90 -7.72 38.42
N ALA A 131 -9.19 -7.12 39.57
CA ALA A 131 -8.59 -7.38 40.86
C ALA A 131 -8.50 -8.89 41.16
N ARG A 132 -7.28 -9.41 41.26
CA ARG A 132 -7.03 -10.70 41.90
C ARG A 132 -6.54 -10.43 43.32
N GLU A 133 -7.36 -10.81 44.30
CA GLU A 133 -6.99 -10.84 45.71
C GLU A 133 -5.69 -11.63 45.92
N PRO A 134 -4.80 -11.19 46.84
CA PRO A 134 -3.55 -11.88 47.11
C PRO A 134 -3.81 -13.15 47.95
N PRO A 135 -3.30 -14.32 47.56
CA PRO A 135 -3.22 -15.46 48.47
C PRO A 135 -2.08 -15.27 49.49
N PRO A 136 -2.18 -15.89 50.67
CA PRO A 136 -1.35 -15.55 51.82
C PRO A 136 0.10 -16.05 51.70
N LEU A 137 0.99 -15.30 52.36
CA LEU A 137 2.42 -15.55 52.54
C LEU A 137 2.71 -16.99 53.01
N ALA A 138 3.52 -17.70 52.23
CA ALA A 138 4.31 -18.82 52.72
C ALA A 138 5.79 -18.54 52.45
N ALA A 139 6.56 -18.47 53.52
CA ALA A 139 7.99 -18.23 53.52
C ALA A 139 8.76 -19.39 52.89
N GLN A 140 9.80 -19.08 52.10
CA GLN A 140 11.00 -19.91 52.01
C GLN A 140 12.20 -19.11 51.49
N ALA A 141 13.35 -19.40 52.11
CA ALA A 141 14.57 -18.61 52.17
C ALA A 141 15.47 -18.74 50.92
N PRO A 142 16.41 -17.80 50.70
CA PRO A 142 17.25 -17.76 49.50
C PRO A 142 18.40 -18.79 49.56
N GLN A 143 18.49 -19.68 48.55
CA GLN A 143 19.66 -20.51 48.33
C GLN A 143 20.59 -19.84 47.30
N ARG A 144 21.81 -19.53 47.74
CA ARG A 144 22.94 -19.06 46.93
C ARG A 144 23.78 -20.30 46.53
N PRO A 145 24.07 -20.56 45.24
CA PRO A 145 25.09 -21.53 44.88
C PRO A 145 26.50 -20.93 44.97
N PRO A 146 27.52 -21.74 45.32
CA PRO A 146 28.89 -21.30 45.56
C PRO A 146 29.71 -21.15 44.27
N GLU A 147 30.68 -20.26 44.36
CA GLU A 147 31.82 -20.03 43.48
C GLU A 147 32.79 -21.24 43.54
N PRO A 148 33.43 -21.63 42.42
CA PRO A 148 34.68 -22.38 42.52
C PRO A 148 35.87 -21.63 41.91
N ASP A 149 36.94 -21.66 42.68
CA ASP A 149 38.28 -21.17 42.44
C ASP A 149 38.92 -21.64 41.12
N ALA A 150 39.62 -20.72 40.48
CA ALA A 150 40.89 -21.02 39.79
C ALA A 150 42.05 -20.78 40.80
N PRO A 151 43.32 -21.15 40.55
CA PRO A 151 43.91 -21.93 39.46
C PRO A 151 44.92 -23.00 39.96
N LYS A 152 45.49 -23.79 39.03
CA LYS A 152 46.92 -24.11 39.09
C LYS A 152 47.48 -24.47 37.71
N ILE A 153 48.55 -23.75 37.38
CA ILE A 153 49.36 -23.81 36.17
C ILE A 153 50.20 -25.09 36.19
N ALA A 154 50.30 -25.78 35.05
CA ALA A 154 51.41 -26.67 34.74
C ALA A 154 51.85 -26.46 33.28
N ALA A 155 53.16 -26.49 33.10
CA ALA A 155 53.92 -25.84 32.04
C ALA A 155 53.98 -26.60 30.71
N ALA A 156 54.50 -25.84 29.73
CA ALA A 156 54.78 -26.14 28.33
C ALA A 156 55.44 -27.48 28.00
N THR A 157 55.08 -28.01 26.82
CA THR A 157 56.02 -28.63 25.86
C THR A 157 55.57 -28.33 24.41
N PRO A 158 56.51 -28.21 23.45
CA PRO A 158 56.25 -27.65 22.12
C PRO A 158 55.81 -28.70 21.09
N VAL A 159 54.91 -28.30 20.19
CA VAL A 159 54.46 -29.09 19.02
C VAL A 159 55.42 -28.87 17.85
N PRO A 160 55.94 -29.93 17.18
CA PRO A 160 56.77 -29.77 16.00
C PRO A 160 55.92 -29.55 14.74
N ARG A 161 56.47 -28.71 13.85
CA ARG A 161 55.96 -28.36 12.52
C ARG A 161 55.92 -29.59 11.60
N LEU A 162 54.75 -29.86 11.03
CA LEU A 162 54.58 -30.71 9.83
C LEU A 162 54.36 -29.80 8.62
N GLN A 163 55.42 -29.12 8.21
CA GLN A 163 55.60 -28.63 6.86
C GLN A 163 56.87 -29.27 6.36
N ASP A 164 56.71 -30.36 5.62
CA ASP A 164 57.55 -30.78 4.50
C ASP A 164 57.11 -32.20 4.11
N LYS A 165 57.03 -32.47 2.80
CA LYS A 165 56.57 -33.70 2.12
C LYS A 165 55.12 -33.76 1.61
N LEU A 166 54.62 -32.66 1.04
CA LEU A 166 53.48 -32.73 0.10
C LEU A 166 53.76 -31.92 -1.19
N ILE A 167 55.03 -31.81 -1.58
CA ILE A 167 55.44 -31.28 -2.89
C ILE A 167 56.17 -32.41 -3.61
N GLU A 168 55.44 -33.45 -4.03
CA GLU A 168 55.93 -34.38 -5.05
C GLU A 168 54.84 -35.21 -5.77
N GLN A 169 53.56 -34.83 -5.68
CA GLN A 169 52.48 -35.44 -6.50
C GLN A 169 51.46 -34.38 -6.97
N ALA A 170 51.96 -33.30 -7.58
CA ALA A 170 51.14 -32.17 -8.02
C ALA A 170 50.26 -32.35 -9.29
N PRO A 171 50.50 -33.30 -10.22
CA PRO A 171 49.64 -33.39 -11.41
C PRO A 171 48.44 -34.34 -11.29
N LEU A 172 48.35 -35.21 -10.28
CA LEU A 172 47.25 -36.18 -10.18
C LEU A 172 46.04 -35.68 -9.36
N LEU A 173 46.30 -34.91 -8.30
CA LEU A 173 45.25 -34.34 -7.44
C LEU A 173 44.47 -33.22 -8.14
N THR A 174 45.11 -32.46 -9.01
CA THR A 174 44.47 -31.41 -9.81
C THR A 174 43.51 -32.00 -10.84
N VAL A 175 43.88 -33.12 -11.49
CA VAL A 175 42.99 -33.82 -12.43
C VAL A 175 41.79 -34.43 -11.73
N ILE A 176 41.97 -35.07 -10.56
CA ILE A 176 40.86 -35.64 -9.79
C ILE A 176 39.91 -34.54 -9.26
N ALA A 177 40.46 -33.43 -8.78
CA ALA A 177 39.65 -32.28 -8.33
C ALA A 177 38.87 -31.63 -9.48
N LEU A 178 39.48 -31.50 -10.65
CA LEU A 178 38.81 -30.93 -11.83
C LEU A 178 37.69 -31.86 -12.33
N LEU A 179 37.93 -33.18 -12.34
CA LEU A 179 36.94 -34.17 -12.76
C LEU A 179 35.76 -34.24 -11.76
N GLY A 180 36.04 -34.13 -10.46
CA GLY A 180 35.03 -33.99 -9.42
C GLY A 180 34.19 -32.72 -9.59
N ALA A 181 34.82 -31.58 -9.86
CA ALA A 181 34.12 -30.32 -10.10
C ALA A 181 33.24 -30.37 -11.37
N VAL A 182 33.72 -30.99 -12.44
CA VAL A 182 32.95 -31.16 -13.69
C VAL A 182 31.75 -32.07 -13.47
N VAL A 183 31.89 -33.20 -12.76
CA VAL A 183 30.75 -34.08 -12.44
C VAL A 183 29.72 -33.38 -11.56
N LEU A 184 30.17 -32.53 -10.63
CA LEU A 184 29.29 -31.80 -9.73
C LEU A 184 28.51 -30.70 -10.49
N ILE A 185 29.17 -29.99 -11.41
CA ILE A 185 28.53 -29.00 -12.29
C ILE A 185 27.56 -29.69 -13.28
N LEU A 186 27.94 -30.84 -13.84
CA LEU A 186 27.07 -31.60 -14.74
C LEU A 186 25.84 -32.14 -14.00
N GLY A 187 26.03 -32.64 -12.77
CA GLY A 187 24.94 -33.08 -11.89
C GLY A 187 24.00 -31.93 -11.51
N LEU A 188 24.55 -30.74 -11.24
CA LEU A 188 23.75 -29.54 -10.97
C LEU A 188 22.96 -29.10 -12.20
N LEU A 189 23.55 -29.16 -13.39
CA LEU A 189 22.87 -28.82 -14.65
C LEU A 189 21.77 -29.83 -14.99
N VAL A 190 22.02 -31.13 -14.82
CA VAL A 190 21.00 -32.18 -15.00
C VAL A 190 19.87 -32.02 -13.99
N TYR A 191 20.18 -31.70 -12.73
CA TYR A 191 19.18 -31.41 -11.71
C TYR A 191 18.33 -30.19 -12.08
N LEU A 192 18.94 -29.11 -12.58
CA LEU A 192 18.21 -27.90 -12.98
C LEU A 192 17.38 -28.10 -14.25
N VAL A 193 17.81 -28.97 -15.18
CA VAL A 193 17.02 -29.35 -16.36
C VAL A 193 15.84 -30.25 -15.96
N ALA A 194 16.06 -31.26 -15.11
CA ALA A 194 15.00 -32.11 -14.58
C ALA A 194 13.95 -31.29 -13.80
N ARG A 195 14.40 -30.28 -13.04
CA ARG A 195 13.52 -29.38 -12.28
C ARG A 195 12.81 -28.35 -13.15
N ARG A 196 13.34 -28.03 -14.34
CA ARG A 196 12.64 -27.19 -15.35
C ARG A 196 11.61 -27.97 -16.17
N GLN A 197 11.78 -29.29 -16.30
CA GLN A 197 10.83 -30.16 -17.01
C GLN A 197 9.70 -30.70 -16.11
N GLN A 198 9.84 -30.63 -14.78
CA GLN A 198 8.75 -30.81 -13.82
C GLN A 198 7.93 -29.52 -13.67
N VAL A 199 7.31 -29.10 -14.78
CA VAL A 199 6.02 -28.39 -14.75
C VAL A 199 4.98 -29.50 -14.87
N ASP A 200 4.17 -29.69 -13.84
CA ASP A 200 3.21 -30.79 -13.69
C ASP A 200 2.35 -31.05 -14.95
N PRO A 201 2.33 -32.29 -15.46
CA PRO A 201 1.16 -32.89 -16.08
C PRO A 201 0.53 -33.84 -15.05
N LEU A 202 -0.18 -33.29 -14.07
CA LEU A 202 -0.91 -34.08 -13.07
C LEU A 202 -2.24 -33.41 -12.69
N PHE A 203 -2.96 -32.94 -13.71
CA PHE A 203 -4.41 -32.77 -13.65
C PHE A 203 -5.03 -33.45 -14.87
N GLU A 204 -4.98 -34.78 -14.89
CA GLU A 204 -5.90 -35.57 -15.70
C GLU A 204 -6.37 -36.78 -14.87
N THR A 205 -7.62 -36.65 -14.42
CA THR A 205 -8.59 -37.71 -14.12
C THR A 205 -8.18 -38.84 -13.19
N LEU A 206 -8.68 -38.83 -11.95
CA LEU A 206 -9.22 -40.04 -11.29
C LEU A 206 -10.41 -39.68 -10.38
N PRO A 207 -11.38 -40.61 -10.22
CA PRO A 207 -12.79 -40.31 -9.97
C PRO A 207 -13.15 -40.19 -8.48
N LEU A 208 -14.34 -39.60 -8.24
CA LEU A 208 -15.03 -39.59 -6.95
C LEU A 208 -15.17 -41.02 -6.39
N GLU A 209 -14.44 -41.31 -5.30
CA GLU A 209 -14.73 -42.48 -4.47
C GLU A 209 -14.74 -42.08 -2.99
N ASN A 210 -15.90 -42.34 -2.37
CA ASN A 210 -16.23 -42.00 -1.01
C ASN A 210 -15.30 -42.73 -0.02
N ALA A 211 -14.47 -41.98 0.69
CA ALA A 211 -13.80 -42.46 1.90
C ALA A 211 -14.31 -41.68 3.11
N GLN A 212 -15.40 -42.17 3.70
CA GLN A 212 -15.68 -41.95 5.11
C GLN A 212 -14.56 -42.61 5.92
N MET A 213 -13.68 -41.80 6.49
CA MET A 213 -12.77 -42.22 7.55
C MET A 213 -12.84 -41.21 8.70
N THR A 214 -13.62 -41.61 9.70
CA THR A 214 -13.46 -41.37 11.13
C THR A 214 -12.56 -40.22 11.56
N ALA A 215 -13.21 -39.17 12.06
CA ALA A 215 -12.61 -38.07 12.79
C ALA A 215 -11.76 -38.57 13.98
N SER A 216 -10.47 -38.27 13.95
CA SER A 216 -9.73 -37.98 15.18
C SER A 216 -10.00 -36.52 15.56
N PRO A 217 -10.10 -36.16 16.86
CA PRO A 217 -10.37 -34.79 17.26
C PRO A 217 -9.10 -33.96 17.02
N GLN A 218 -8.94 -33.45 15.80
CA GLN A 218 -7.97 -32.40 15.54
C GLN A 218 -8.45 -31.16 16.30
N ALA A 219 -7.56 -30.67 17.16
CA ALA A 219 -7.72 -29.40 17.86
C ALA A 219 -8.28 -28.36 16.91
N GLU A 220 -9.42 -27.75 17.26
CA GLU A 220 -9.90 -26.59 16.55
C GLU A 220 -8.75 -25.58 16.46
N PRO A 221 -8.39 -25.08 15.26
CA PRO A 221 -7.50 -23.95 15.20
C PRO A 221 -8.21 -22.84 15.97
N PHE A 222 -7.60 -22.37 17.04
CA PHE A 222 -8.07 -21.20 17.79
C PHE A 222 -8.19 -20.05 16.77
N ARG A 223 -9.41 -19.80 16.28
CA ARG A 223 -9.69 -18.80 15.25
C ARG A 223 -9.71 -17.44 15.94
N GLU A 224 -8.53 -16.89 16.19
CA GLU A 224 -8.41 -15.53 16.73
C GLU A 224 -9.06 -14.54 15.75
N ALA A 225 -10.09 -13.84 16.23
CA ALA A 225 -10.70 -12.75 15.50
C ALA A 225 -9.67 -11.65 15.24
N PHE A 226 -9.74 -11.02 14.06
CA PHE A 226 -8.85 -9.89 13.75
C PHE A 226 -9.12 -8.73 14.72
N PRO A 227 -8.12 -8.25 15.49
CA PRO A 227 -8.36 -7.25 16.53
C PRO A 227 -8.93 -5.94 15.94
N ALA A 228 -10.03 -5.43 16.51
CA ALA A 228 -10.71 -4.22 16.03
C ALA A 228 -9.80 -2.97 15.99
N VAL A 229 -8.85 -2.87 16.93
CA VAL A 229 -7.85 -1.79 16.96
C VAL A 229 -6.93 -1.84 15.74
N ARG A 230 -6.50 -3.04 15.33
CA ARG A 230 -5.67 -3.22 14.13
C ARG A 230 -6.47 -2.92 12.86
N LEU A 231 -7.76 -3.27 12.82
CA LEU A 231 -8.63 -2.97 11.69
C LEU A 231 -8.75 -1.47 11.47
N ARG A 232 -9.08 -0.70 12.52
CA ARG A 232 -9.18 0.77 12.45
C ARG A 232 -7.86 1.42 12.02
N LYS A 233 -6.72 0.87 12.48
CA LYS A 233 -5.40 1.35 12.08
C LYS A 233 -5.13 1.08 10.60
N LEU A 234 -5.45 -0.12 10.10
CA LEU A 234 -5.31 -0.49 8.69
C LEU A 234 -6.21 0.34 7.78
N GLU A 235 -7.47 0.55 8.18
CA GLU A 235 -8.44 1.39 7.48
C GLU A 235 -7.93 2.83 7.37
N LYS A 236 -7.57 3.46 8.51
CA LYS A 236 -7.01 4.81 8.54
C LYS A 236 -5.76 4.92 7.66
N GLN A 237 -4.87 3.94 7.75
CA GLN A 237 -3.65 3.89 6.95
C GLN A 237 -3.89 3.83 5.44
N LEU A 238 -4.89 3.07 5.00
CA LEU A 238 -5.26 2.95 3.58
C LEU A 238 -6.07 4.15 3.09
N ALA A 239 -6.84 4.79 3.97
CA ALA A 239 -7.54 6.03 3.67
C ALA A 239 -6.56 7.21 3.51
N ASP A 240 -5.58 7.32 4.41
CA ASP A 240 -4.58 8.39 4.42
C ASP A 240 -3.58 8.26 3.25
N ASP A 241 -3.17 7.03 2.90
CA ASP A 241 -2.18 6.76 1.84
C ASP A 241 -2.83 6.15 0.58
N ARG A 242 -3.39 7.04 -0.25
CA ARG A 242 -4.06 6.69 -1.51
C ARG A 242 -3.15 5.93 -2.48
N VAL A 243 -1.86 6.30 -2.55
CA VAL A 243 -0.91 5.68 -3.47
C VAL A 243 -0.66 4.24 -3.05
N LEU A 244 -0.43 3.99 -1.76
CA LEU A 244 -0.26 2.64 -1.22
C LEU A 244 -1.49 1.76 -1.44
N ARG A 245 -2.68 2.30 -1.16
CA ARG A 245 -3.96 1.63 -1.39
C ARG A 245 -4.08 1.17 -2.84
N ASN A 246 -3.91 2.10 -3.79
CA ASN A 246 -4.07 1.82 -5.21
C ASN A 246 -3.06 0.78 -5.70
N ALA A 247 -1.84 0.79 -5.15
CA ALA A 247 -0.80 -0.18 -5.50
C ALA A 247 -1.14 -1.59 -5.06
N VAL A 248 -1.53 -1.76 -3.79
CA VAL A 248 -1.88 -3.07 -3.22
C VAL A 248 -3.08 -3.68 -3.95
N VAL A 249 -4.09 -2.86 -4.23
CA VAL A 249 -5.30 -3.33 -4.94
C VAL A 249 -4.99 -3.61 -6.41
N ARG A 250 -4.24 -2.73 -7.10
CA ARG A 250 -3.87 -2.94 -8.52
C ARG A 250 -2.98 -4.18 -8.69
N GLU A 251 -2.06 -4.44 -7.77
CA GLU A 251 -1.24 -5.66 -7.78
C GLU A 251 -2.09 -6.92 -7.64
N ALA A 252 -3.07 -6.93 -6.72
CA ALA A 252 -3.98 -8.05 -6.54
C ALA A 252 -4.88 -8.28 -7.78
N LEU A 253 -5.42 -7.19 -8.34
CA LEU A 253 -6.20 -7.24 -9.59
C LEU A 253 -5.36 -7.72 -10.77
N GLY A 254 -4.09 -7.29 -10.88
CA GLY A 254 -3.16 -7.74 -11.91
C GLY A 254 -2.83 -9.23 -11.83
N ARG A 255 -2.93 -9.84 -10.64
CA ARG A 255 -2.80 -11.29 -10.43
C ARG A 255 -4.09 -12.08 -10.64
N GLY A 256 -5.20 -11.40 -10.95
CA GLY A 256 -6.51 -12.05 -11.12
C GLY A 256 -7.19 -12.44 -9.81
N GLU A 257 -6.75 -11.92 -8.67
CA GLU A 257 -7.24 -12.29 -7.33
C GLU A 257 -8.53 -11.53 -6.97
N HIS A 258 -9.52 -11.56 -7.86
CA HIS A 258 -10.75 -10.77 -7.73
C HIS A 258 -11.58 -11.12 -6.48
N THR A 259 -11.60 -12.40 -6.11
CA THR A 259 -12.30 -12.91 -4.92
C THR A 259 -11.74 -12.33 -3.63
N LEU A 260 -10.41 -12.17 -3.55
CA LEU A 260 -9.71 -11.61 -2.40
C LEU A 260 -9.98 -10.11 -2.27
N VAL A 261 -9.87 -9.36 -3.38
CA VAL A 261 -10.18 -7.92 -3.41
C VAL A 261 -11.64 -7.67 -3.05
N ALA A 262 -12.58 -8.48 -3.55
CA ALA A 262 -13.99 -8.38 -3.19
C ALA A 262 -14.26 -8.65 -1.71
N ARG A 263 -13.45 -9.46 -1.03
CA ARG A 263 -13.52 -9.66 0.42
C ARG A 263 -13.00 -8.43 1.16
N TRP A 264 -11.88 -7.85 0.73
CA TRP A 264 -11.37 -6.61 1.33
C TRP A 264 -12.39 -5.47 1.22
N VAL A 265 -13.05 -5.32 0.07
CA VAL A 265 -14.09 -4.30 -0.15
C VAL A 265 -15.31 -4.51 0.75
N ARG A 266 -15.72 -5.76 1.00
CA ARG A 266 -16.82 -6.05 1.94
C ARG A 266 -16.46 -5.71 3.39
N GLU A 267 -15.20 -5.88 3.77
CA GLU A 267 -14.75 -5.71 5.16
C GLU A 267 -14.37 -4.27 5.51
N LEU A 268 -13.78 -3.54 4.57
CA LEU A 268 -13.28 -2.16 4.78
C LEU A 268 -14.13 -1.11 4.06
N GLY A 269 -14.88 -1.49 3.04
CA GLY A 269 -15.70 -0.58 2.24
C GLY A 269 -15.16 -0.36 0.83
N ASP A 270 -15.95 0.37 0.05
CA ASP A 270 -15.72 0.58 -1.37
C ASP A 270 -14.66 1.63 -1.68
N PHE A 271 -14.23 2.40 -0.67
CA PHE A 271 -13.16 3.40 -0.76
C PHE A 271 -11.84 2.82 -1.31
N LEU A 272 -11.62 1.50 -1.16
CA LEU A 272 -10.49 0.78 -1.74
C LEU A 272 -10.44 0.85 -3.28
N LEU A 273 -11.57 1.16 -3.93
CA LEU A 273 -11.72 1.17 -5.38
C LEU A 273 -11.89 2.57 -5.98
N ASP A 274 -12.06 3.63 -5.18
CA ASP A 274 -12.47 4.96 -5.65
C ASP A 274 -11.61 5.50 -6.81
N ASP A 275 -10.28 5.42 -6.68
CA ASP A 275 -9.35 5.93 -7.69
C ASP A 275 -9.13 4.94 -8.86
N LEU A 276 -9.54 3.68 -8.70
CA LEU A 276 -9.33 2.63 -9.70
C LEU A 276 -10.51 2.52 -10.68
N ARG A 277 -11.71 2.95 -10.28
CA ARG A 277 -12.93 2.95 -11.11
C ARG A 277 -12.77 3.74 -12.42
N GLY A 278 -11.87 4.73 -12.46
CA GLY A 278 -11.57 5.52 -13.66
C GLY A 278 -10.50 4.94 -14.57
N ASP A 279 -9.85 3.83 -14.20
CA ASP A 279 -8.76 3.21 -14.96
C ASP A 279 -9.32 2.21 -15.98
N GLY A 280 -9.33 2.58 -17.26
CA GLY A 280 -9.86 1.76 -18.34
C GLY A 280 -9.16 0.40 -18.49
N THR A 281 -7.92 0.27 -18.02
CA THR A 281 -7.18 -1.00 -18.03
C THR A 281 -7.70 -1.99 -16.99
N LEU A 282 -8.32 -1.48 -15.93
CA LEU A 282 -8.87 -2.26 -14.82
C LEU A 282 -10.38 -2.50 -14.95
N ALA A 283 -11.03 -2.00 -16.01
CA ALA A 283 -12.47 -2.13 -16.20
C ALA A 283 -12.98 -3.58 -16.11
N ARG A 284 -12.27 -4.53 -16.74
CA ARG A 284 -12.63 -5.97 -16.72
C ARG A 284 -12.36 -6.62 -15.35
N PRO A 285 -11.18 -6.46 -14.72
CA PRO A 285 -10.96 -6.90 -13.34
C PRO A 285 -11.96 -6.32 -12.33
N LEU A 286 -12.30 -5.03 -12.44
CA LEU A 286 -13.25 -4.37 -11.54
C LEU A 286 -14.68 -4.88 -11.72
N ALA A 287 -15.10 -5.17 -12.94
CA ALA A 287 -16.39 -5.82 -13.19
C ALA A 287 -16.45 -7.22 -12.53
N ALA A 288 -15.35 -7.98 -12.58
CA ALA A 288 -15.27 -9.28 -11.91
C ALA A 288 -15.31 -9.15 -10.37
N VAL A 289 -14.64 -8.15 -9.80
CA VAL A 289 -14.73 -7.84 -8.37
C VAL A 289 -16.15 -7.47 -7.97
N ALA A 290 -16.85 -6.64 -8.75
CA ALA A 290 -18.22 -6.25 -8.45
C ALA A 290 -19.17 -7.45 -8.35
N VAL A 291 -19.02 -8.45 -9.23
CA VAL A 291 -19.77 -9.71 -9.15
C VAL A 291 -19.43 -10.47 -7.86
N GLU A 292 -18.16 -10.58 -7.51
CA GLU A 292 -17.72 -11.31 -6.31
C GLU A 292 -18.11 -10.63 -4.99
N VAL A 293 -18.27 -9.29 -4.98
CA VAL A 293 -18.71 -8.52 -3.80
C VAL A 293 -20.16 -8.86 -3.43
N THR A 294 -21.02 -9.17 -4.41
CA THR A 294 -22.43 -9.52 -4.16
C THR A 294 -22.63 -10.91 -3.56
N ARG A 295 -21.60 -11.77 -3.55
CA ARG A 295 -21.70 -13.13 -3.00
C ARG A 295 -21.68 -13.12 -1.48
N VAL A 296 -22.32 -14.11 -0.86
CA VAL A 296 -22.28 -14.31 0.60
C VAL A 296 -20.84 -14.64 1.03
N ALA A 297 -20.32 -13.89 2.01
CA ALA A 297 -18.98 -14.10 2.55
C ALA A 297 -18.99 -15.21 3.60
N ASP A 298 -17.97 -16.07 3.59
CA ASP A 298 -17.72 -16.97 4.71
C ASP A 298 -17.10 -16.17 5.87
N PRO A 299 -17.79 -16.03 7.02
CA PRO A 299 -17.28 -15.30 8.17
C PRO A 299 -15.98 -15.89 8.72
N ALA A 300 -15.70 -17.18 8.48
CA ALA A 300 -14.44 -17.80 8.89
C ALA A 300 -13.22 -17.29 8.08
N SER A 301 -13.45 -16.72 6.90
CA SER A 301 -12.37 -16.21 6.02
C SER A 301 -12.01 -14.75 6.27
N ARG A 302 -12.77 -14.05 7.13
CA ARG A 302 -12.60 -12.62 7.43
C ARG A 302 -11.22 -12.28 7.98
N ALA A 303 -10.80 -12.98 9.04
CA ALA A 303 -9.53 -12.68 9.72
C ALA A 303 -8.32 -12.94 8.80
N ALA A 304 -8.38 -13.99 7.99
CA ALA A 304 -7.35 -14.30 7.01
C ALA A 304 -7.27 -13.24 5.90
N ALA A 305 -8.42 -12.77 5.38
CA ALA A 305 -8.44 -11.72 4.36
C ALA A 305 -7.84 -10.40 4.87
N LEU A 306 -8.13 -10.02 6.12
CA LEU A 306 -7.59 -8.82 6.74
C LEU A 306 -6.10 -8.94 7.08
N GLN A 307 -5.65 -10.12 7.56
CA GLN A 307 -4.22 -10.40 7.75
C GLN A 307 -3.45 -10.34 6.44
N GLU A 308 -4.01 -10.87 5.35
CA GLU A 308 -3.40 -10.82 4.02
C GLU A 308 -3.29 -9.37 3.52
N LEU A 309 -4.33 -8.56 3.69
CA LEU A 309 -4.29 -7.14 3.33
C LEU A 309 -3.26 -6.36 4.16
N GLU A 310 -3.22 -6.59 5.47
CA GLU A 310 -2.21 -5.99 6.33
C GLU A 310 -0.79 -6.41 5.92
N GLY A 311 -0.58 -7.70 5.62
CA GLY A 311 0.69 -8.22 5.11
C GLY A 311 1.12 -7.56 3.80
N ARG A 312 0.18 -7.36 2.86
CA ARG A 312 0.45 -6.71 1.57
C ARG A 312 0.68 -5.22 1.66
N THR A 313 -0.04 -4.53 2.53
CA THR A 313 0.20 -3.10 2.79
C THR A 313 1.58 -2.89 3.42
N LEU A 314 1.99 -3.74 4.37
CA LEU A 314 3.34 -3.75 4.91
C LEU A 314 4.39 -4.08 3.82
N ALA A 315 4.15 -5.10 3.01
CA ALA A 315 5.07 -5.48 1.92
C ALA A 315 5.22 -4.37 0.87
N SER A 316 4.13 -3.71 0.48
CA SER A 316 4.13 -2.62 -0.48
C SER A 316 4.82 -1.37 0.09
N ARG A 317 4.65 -1.08 1.38
CA ARG A 317 5.46 -0.04 2.06
C ARG A 317 6.94 -0.38 2.09
N LEU A 318 7.32 -1.63 2.32
CA LEU A 318 8.73 -2.04 2.29
C LEU A 318 9.34 -1.91 0.90
N LEU A 319 8.57 -2.20 -0.15
CA LEU A 319 9.00 -2.00 -1.54
C LEU A 319 9.13 -0.50 -1.88
N ARG A 320 8.30 0.36 -1.27
CA ARG A 320 8.27 1.81 -1.55
C ARG A 320 9.15 2.65 -0.63
N GLY A 321 9.49 2.15 0.56
CA GLY A 321 10.37 2.81 1.53
C GLY A 321 11.83 2.91 1.08
N GLY A 322 12.16 2.34 -0.09
CA GLY A 322 13.43 2.51 -0.78
C GLY A 322 13.46 3.74 -1.67
N ASP A 323 12.49 3.88 -2.58
CA ASP A 323 12.47 4.93 -3.62
C ASP A 323 11.02 5.24 -4.06
N ALA A 324 10.29 6.06 -3.29
CA ALA A 324 9.03 6.60 -3.79
C ALA A 324 9.34 7.60 -4.91
N SER A 325 9.05 7.23 -6.16
CA SER A 325 9.25 8.14 -7.29
C SER A 325 8.47 9.45 -7.05
N THR A 326 9.09 10.59 -7.35
CA THR A 326 8.51 11.93 -7.11
C THR A 326 7.11 12.09 -7.73
N PHE A 327 6.81 11.31 -8.78
CA PHE A 327 5.56 11.28 -9.53
C PHE A 327 4.63 10.09 -9.20
N ALA A 328 4.90 9.33 -8.14
CA ALA A 328 4.06 8.19 -7.72
C ALA A 328 2.60 8.61 -7.42
N PHE A 329 2.37 9.86 -7.03
CA PHE A 329 1.02 10.41 -6.80
C PHE A 329 0.12 10.42 -8.05
N LEU A 330 0.69 10.24 -9.25
CA LEU A 330 -0.07 10.12 -10.49
C LEU A 330 -0.70 8.73 -10.69
N GLU A 331 -0.37 7.74 -9.86
CA GLU A 331 -0.99 6.42 -9.90
C GLU A 331 -2.49 6.49 -9.54
N GLY A 332 -3.36 6.30 -10.54
CA GLY A 332 -4.82 6.35 -10.37
C GLY A 332 -5.45 7.71 -10.67
N VAL A 333 -4.68 8.70 -11.13
CA VAL A 333 -5.24 9.95 -11.65
C VAL A 333 -5.92 9.68 -13.01
N ARG A 334 -7.12 10.21 -13.21
CA ARG A 334 -7.86 10.11 -14.49
C ARG A 334 -7.16 10.90 -15.61
N GLU A 335 -7.23 10.40 -16.84
CA GLU A 335 -6.63 11.05 -18.02
C GLU A 335 -7.11 12.51 -18.20
N ASP A 336 -8.42 12.75 -18.09
CA ASP A 336 -9.01 14.09 -18.26
C ASP A 336 -8.49 15.09 -17.22
N ALA A 337 -8.43 14.68 -15.96
CA ALA A 337 -7.98 15.51 -14.85
C ALA A 337 -6.48 15.81 -14.96
N PHE A 338 -5.69 14.82 -15.36
CA PHE A 338 -4.28 15.00 -15.64
C PHE A 338 -4.05 15.98 -16.80
N ILE A 339 -4.77 15.84 -17.91
CA ILE A 339 -4.63 16.74 -19.08
C ILE A 339 -4.98 18.19 -18.70
N ALA A 340 -6.06 18.38 -17.94
CA ALA A 340 -6.47 19.70 -17.46
C ALA A 340 -5.40 20.33 -16.55
N ALA A 341 -4.86 19.56 -15.60
CA ALA A 341 -3.79 20.03 -14.71
C ALA A 341 -2.50 20.32 -15.48
N PHE A 342 -2.15 19.43 -16.41
CA PHE A 342 -0.95 19.50 -17.24
C PHE A 342 -0.92 20.75 -18.14
N LYS A 343 -2.07 21.16 -18.69
CA LYS A 343 -2.16 22.40 -19.49
C LYS A 343 -1.95 23.66 -18.64
N GLY A 344 -2.16 23.60 -17.33
CA GLY A 344 -2.10 24.74 -16.40
C GLY A 344 -0.77 24.91 -15.63
N ILE A 345 0.21 24.03 -15.85
CA ILE A 345 1.56 24.12 -15.25
C ILE A 345 2.57 24.76 -16.23
N SER A 346 3.69 25.22 -15.68
CA SER A 346 4.79 25.84 -16.42
C SER A 346 5.38 24.91 -17.50
N ALA A 347 5.85 25.47 -18.62
CA ALA A 347 6.37 24.69 -19.75
C ALA A 347 7.54 23.75 -19.36
N GLY A 348 8.37 24.16 -18.40
CA GLY A 348 9.43 23.33 -17.85
C GLY A 348 8.91 22.17 -17.01
N ALA A 349 7.87 22.41 -16.19
CA ALA A 349 7.19 21.35 -15.44
C ALA A 349 6.43 20.39 -16.37
N GLN A 350 5.88 20.87 -17.50
CA GLN A 350 5.26 20.01 -18.53
C GLN A 350 6.27 19.02 -19.13
N GLU A 351 7.47 19.48 -19.46
CA GLU A 351 8.52 18.62 -20.02
C GLU A 351 8.89 17.48 -19.04
N VAL A 352 9.08 17.84 -17.77
CA VAL A 352 9.45 16.90 -16.70
C VAL A 352 8.31 15.95 -16.35
N ALA A 353 7.08 16.47 -16.24
CA ALA A 353 5.88 15.69 -15.98
C ALA A 353 5.65 14.67 -17.09
N LEU A 354 5.81 15.01 -18.37
CA LEU A 354 5.71 14.03 -19.46
C LEU A 354 6.77 12.94 -19.36
N ARG A 355 8.00 13.30 -19.01
CA ARG A 355 9.12 12.34 -18.91
C ARG A 355 8.89 11.32 -17.79
N LEU A 356 8.33 11.77 -16.66
CA LEU A 356 8.21 10.97 -15.43
C LEU A 356 6.79 10.45 -15.16
N ALA A 357 5.76 10.89 -15.91
CA ALA A 357 4.39 10.40 -15.78
C ALA A 357 4.25 8.94 -16.23
N PRO A 358 3.26 8.19 -15.67
CA PRO A 358 2.87 6.88 -16.17
C PRO A 358 2.56 6.87 -17.68
N ALA A 359 2.84 5.75 -18.35
CA ALA A 359 2.76 5.64 -19.81
C ALA A 359 1.37 6.01 -20.37
N ALA A 360 0.29 5.63 -19.69
CA ALA A 360 -1.09 5.95 -20.10
C ALA A 360 -1.34 7.48 -20.08
N LEU A 361 -0.99 8.15 -18.98
CA LEU A 361 -1.15 9.61 -18.84
C LEU A 361 -0.25 10.38 -19.81
N ARG A 362 0.98 9.90 -20.01
CA ARG A 362 1.91 10.45 -21.00
C ARG A 362 1.35 10.37 -22.42
N ALA A 363 0.79 9.22 -22.80
CA ALA A 363 0.17 9.05 -24.11
C ALA A 363 -1.08 9.91 -24.30
N ALA A 364 -1.90 10.06 -23.24
CA ALA A 364 -3.05 10.95 -23.25
C ALA A 364 -2.65 12.42 -23.46
N ALA A 365 -1.66 12.92 -22.72
CA ALA A 365 -1.15 14.28 -22.90
C ALA A 365 -0.49 14.50 -24.27
N LEU A 366 0.29 13.54 -24.78
CA LEU A 366 0.92 13.66 -26.11
C LEU A 366 -0.10 13.71 -27.27
N ARG A 367 -1.26 13.06 -27.12
CA ARG A 367 -2.35 13.10 -28.13
C ARG A 367 -2.94 14.50 -28.29
N GLU A 368 -3.01 15.26 -27.20
CA GLU A 368 -3.55 16.63 -27.16
C GLU A 368 -2.53 17.69 -27.65
N MET A 369 -1.26 17.31 -27.82
CA MET A 369 -0.20 18.25 -28.22
C MET A 369 -0.05 18.38 -29.73
N SER A 370 0.20 19.61 -30.17
CA SER A 370 0.56 19.87 -31.56
C SER A 370 1.85 19.13 -31.95
N PRO A 371 2.03 18.77 -33.24
CA PRO A 371 3.25 18.11 -33.69
C PRO A 371 4.51 18.95 -33.43
N VAL A 372 4.40 20.29 -33.50
CA VAL A 372 5.50 21.22 -33.22
C VAL A 372 5.93 21.17 -31.74
N GLN A 373 4.97 21.15 -30.81
CA GLN A 373 5.27 21.03 -29.37
C GLN A 373 5.91 19.69 -29.04
N ARG A 374 5.42 18.59 -29.64
CA ARG A 374 6.00 17.25 -29.46
C ARG A 374 7.46 17.21 -29.93
N GLN A 375 7.76 17.83 -31.05
CA GLN A 375 9.12 17.93 -31.57
C GLN A 375 10.04 18.76 -30.65
N GLN A 376 9.55 19.88 -30.12
CA GLN A 376 10.31 20.73 -29.19
C GLN A 376 10.66 19.98 -27.89
N ILE A 377 9.72 19.22 -27.33
CA ILE A 377 9.93 18.43 -26.12
C ILE A 377 10.91 17.28 -26.37
N ALA A 378 10.78 16.59 -27.51
CA ALA A 378 11.73 15.56 -27.90
C ALA A 378 13.16 16.11 -28.02
N LEU A 379 13.33 17.29 -28.63
CA LEU A 379 14.62 17.97 -28.71
C LEU A 379 15.14 18.41 -27.33
N ALA A 380 14.26 18.83 -26.42
CA ALA A 380 14.63 19.18 -25.05
C ALA A 380 15.14 17.96 -24.27
N TRP A 381 14.50 16.80 -24.44
CA TRP A 381 14.93 15.53 -23.83
C TRP A 381 16.30 15.07 -24.30
N VAL A 382 16.59 15.22 -25.59
CA VAL A 382 17.92 14.89 -26.14
C VAL A 382 18.98 15.86 -25.62
N ARG A 383 18.66 17.16 -25.47
CA ARG A 383 19.60 18.17 -24.98
C ARG A 383 19.91 18.03 -23.48
N LYS A 384 18.94 17.55 -22.69
CA LYS A 384 19.06 17.36 -21.25
C LYS A 384 18.47 16.00 -20.86
N PRO A 385 19.26 14.91 -20.91
CA PRO A 385 18.77 13.56 -20.63
C PRO A 385 18.41 13.36 -19.15
N ASP A 386 19.12 14.04 -18.25
CA ASP A 386 18.91 13.93 -16.81
C ASP A 386 18.05 15.08 -16.27
N VAL A 387 17.15 14.75 -15.34
CA VAL A 387 16.36 15.71 -14.58
C VAL A 387 16.92 15.76 -13.16
N SER A 388 17.28 16.93 -12.67
CA SER A 388 17.73 17.06 -11.28
C SER A 388 16.56 16.77 -10.31
N ALA A 389 16.87 16.13 -9.18
CA ALA A 389 15.85 15.76 -8.18
C ALA A 389 15.05 16.98 -7.68
N GLN A 390 15.70 18.13 -7.50
CA GLN A 390 15.04 19.38 -7.12
C GLN A 390 14.06 19.87 -8.18
N TYR A 391 14.40 19.75 -9.45
CA TYR A 391 13.53 20.18 -10.55
C TYR A 391 12.35 19.23 -10.75
N ALA A 392 12.58 17.92 -10.59
CA ALA A 392 11.52 16.92 -10.57
C ALA A 392 10.52 17.16 -9.43
N LEU A 393 11.02 17.53 -8.24
CA LEU A 393 10.18 17.82 -7.07
C LEU A 393 9.37 19.10 -7.25
N ALA A 394 9.98 20.17 -7.74
CA ALA A 394 9.26 21.41 -8.05
C ALA A 394 8.15 21.20 -9.09
N ALA A 395 8.43 20.45 -10.16
CA ALA A 395 7.43 20.12 -11.18
C ALA A 395 6.30 19.23 -10.63
N ALA A 396 6.62 18.29 -9.75
CA ALA A 396 5.63 17.45 -9.08
C ALA A 396 4.74 18.26 -8.14
N ASP A 397 5.29 19.20 -7.37
CA ASP A 397 4.52 20.04 -6.46
C ASP A 397 3.60 21.01 -7.21
N GLU A 398 4.07 21.59 -8.32
CA GLU A 398 3.24 22.42 -9.19
C GLU A 398 2.05 21.63 -9.75
N LEU A 399 2.29 20.40 -10.22
CA LEU A 399 1.25 19.52 -10.75
C LEU A 399 0.27 19.05 -9.65
N ARG A 400 0.76 18.77 -8.43
CA ARG A 400 -0.09 18.44 -7.27
C ARG A 400 -0.99 19.60 -6.87
N ALA A 401 -0.46 20.81 -6.82
CA ALA A 401 -1.25 22.01 -6.52
C ALA A 401 -2.39 22.15 -7.54
N ARG A 402 -2.09 22.07 -8.84
CA ARG A 402 -3.11 22.14 -9.90
C ARG A 402 -4.14 21.02 -9.85
N LEU A 403 -3.72 19.78 -9.57
CA LEU A 403 -4.67 18.69 -9.40
C LEU A 403 -5.58 18.96 -8.19
N THR A 404 -5.05 19.46 -7.08
CA THR A 404 -5.85 19.79 -5.90
C THR A 404 -6.86 20.89 -6.20
N ASP A 405 -6.45 21.97 -6.88
CA ASP A 405 -7.32 23.08 -7.29
C ASP A 405 -8.48 22.61 -8.20
N LEU A 406 -8.18 21.72 -9.15
CA LEU A 406 -9.16 21.13 -10.06
C LEU A 406 -10.14 20.17 -9.37
N HIS A 407 -9.78 19.61 -8.22
CA HIS A 407 -10.69 18.79 -7.41
C HIS A 407 -11.48 19.61 -6.39
N ALA A 408 -10.95 20.75 -5.94
CA ALA A 408 -11.62 21.66 -5.00
C ALA A 408 -12.78 22.43 -5.66
N GLY A 409 -12.57 22.95 -6.88
CA GLY A 409 -13.58 23.79 -7.57
C GLY A 409 -14.90 23.09 -7.94
N PRO A 410 -14.90 21.88 -8.55
CA PRO A 410 -16.14 21.23 -8.98
C PRO A 410 -16.98 20.71 -7.82
N ALA A 411 -16.35 20.16 -6.79
CA ALA A 411 -17.08 19.55 -5.67
C ALA A 411 -17.75 20.59 -4.76
N GLU A 412 -17.15 21.77 -4.60
CA GLU A 412 -17.76 22.89 -3.87
C GLU A 412 -18.85 23.56 -4.69
N LEU A 413 -18.65 23.75 -6.00
CA LEU A 413 -19.67 24.26 -6.91
C LEU A 413 -20.87 23.30 -6.99
N ASP A 414 -20.63 22.00 -7.12
CA ASP A 414 -21.68 20.97 -7.13
C ASP A 414 -22.49 20.96 -5.83
N ARG A 415 -21.82 21.13 -4.68
CA ARG A 415 -22.50 21.26 -3.38
C ARG A 415 -23.31 22.54 -3.29
N ALA A 416 -22.73 23.69 -3.63
CA ALA A 416 -23.42 24.97 -3.61
C ALA A 416 -24.62 24.99 -4.57
N LEU A 417 -24.48 24.36 -5.74
CA LEU A 417 -25.55 24.24 -6.72
C LEU A 417 -26.63 23.26 -6.28
N ALA A 418 -26.26 22.15 -5.62
CA ALA A 418 -27.22 21.24 -5.00
C ALA A 418 -27.99 21.92 -3.86
N ASP A 419 -27.31 22.67 -2.98
CA ASP A 419 -27.94 23.44 -1.90
C ASP A 419 -28.90 24.51 -2.44
N LEU A 420 -28.51 25.19 -3.52
CA LEU A 420 -29.37 26.16 -4.19
C LEU A 420 -30.58 25.50 -4.84
N LEU A 421 -30.39 24.41 -5.60
CA LEU A 421 -31.50 23.62 -6.15
C LEU A 421 -32.43 23.13 -5.04
N ASP A 422 -31.89 22.77 -3.88
CA ASP A 422 -32.68 22.29 -2.78
C ASP A 422 -33.59 23.36 -2.15
N SER A 423 -33.14 24.61 -2.14
CA SER A 423 -33.93 25.75 -1.66
C SER A 423 -35.07 26.18 -2.61
N LEU A 424 -35.07 25.67 -3.84
CA LEU A 424 -36.02 26.07 -4.89
C LEU A 424 -37.20 25.10 -5.00
N SER A 425 -38.34 25.63 -5.45
CA SER A 425 -39.49 24.81 -5.85
C SER A 425 -39.19 24.00 -7.12
N ARG A 426 -39.99 22.98 -7.40
CA ARG A 426 -39.81 22.11 -8.58
C ARG A 426 -39.75 22.90 -9.90
N GLU A 427 -40.66 23.86 -10.09
CA GLU A 427 -40.73 24.67 -11.30
C GLU A 427 -39.47 25.54 -11.47
N GLU A 428 -38.96 26.10 -10.36
CA GLU A 428 -37.75 26.91 -10.33
C GLU A 428 -36.49 26.06 -10.55
N GLN A 429 -36.43 24.83 -10.02
CA GLN A 429 -35.35 23.88 -10.29
C GLN A 429 -35.26 23.56 -11.78
N ASP A 430 -36.40 23.26 -12.41
CA ASP A 430 -36.46 22.94 -13.84
C ASP A 430 -36.09 24.14 -14.72
N ALA A 431 -36.54 25.34 -14.35
CA ALA A 431 -36.18 26.58 -15.02
C ALA A 431 -34.69 26.89 -14.90
N LEU A 432 -34.11 26.72 -13.70
CA LEU A 432 -32.68 26.93 -13.45
C LEU A 432 -31.83 25.93 -14.23
N VAL A 433 -32.17 24.64 -14.20
CA VAL A 433 -31.43 23.61 -14.96
C VAL A 433 -31.51 23.86 -16.46
N GLU A 434 -32.66 24.31 -16.97
CA GLU A 434 -32.80 24.69 -18.37
C GLU A 434 -32.00 25.96 -18.72
N GLN A 435 -31.93 26.94 -17.82
CA GLN A 435 -31.10 28.13 -18.00
C GLN A 435 -29.60 27.77 -17.97
N LEU A 436 -29.16 26.96 -17.00
CA LEU A 436 -27.79 26.44 -16.92
C LEU A 436 -27.42 25.63 -18.17
N ARG A 437 -28.37 24.88 -18.74
CA ARG A 437 -28.17 24.16 -20.01
C ARG A 437 -27.95 25.11 -21.20
N ARG A 438 -28.60 26.26 -21.21
CA ARG A 438 -28.50 27.25 -22.31
C ARG A 438 -27.27 28.12 -22.20
N GLU A 439 -26.90 28.51 -20.98
CA GLU A 439 -25.89 29.54 -20.72
C GLU A 439 -24.56 28.95 -20.20
N GLY A 440 -24.57 27.76 -19.60
CA GLY A 440 -23.42 27.15 -18.92
C GLY A 440 -22.74 26.00 -19.70
N ASP A 441 -21.61 25.53 -19.16
CA ASP A 441 -20.90 24.34 -19.68
C ASP A 441 -21.67 23.06 -19.33
N PRO A 442 -22.16 22.27 -20.33
CA PRO A 442 -22.91 21.04 -20.11
C PRO A 442 -22.19 20.00 -19.23
N ARG A 443 -20.87 20.11 -19.06
CA ARG A 443 -20.09 19.21 -18.19
C ARG A 443 -20.31 19.51 -16.70
N ALA A 444 -20.50 20.78 -16.34
CA ALA A 444 -20.57 21.24 -14.95
C ALA A 444 -21.84 20.80 -14.21
N PHE A 445 -22.89 20.41 -14.94
CA PHE A 445 -24.17 19.95 -14.35
C PHE A 445 -24.61 18.58 -14.89
N SER A 446 -23.71 17.85 -15.54
CA SER A 446 -24.01 16.55 -16.15
C SER A 446 -24.44 15.46 -15.16
N GLY A 447 -24.20 15.68 -13.86
CA GLY A 447 -24.58 14.79 -12.76
C GLY A 447 -25.77 15.25 -11.91
N LEU A 448 -26.41 16.39 -12.24
CA LEU A 448 -27.58 16.87 -11.52
C LEU A 448 -28.83 16.09 -11.94
N ILE A 449 -29.60 15.64 -10.96
CA ILE A 449 -30.91 15.00 -11.16
C ILE A 449 -31.92 15.81 -10.35
N THR A 450 -32.95 16.30 -11.01
CA THR A 450 -34.05 17.06 -10.42
C THR A 450 -35.19 16.14 -10.00
N GLU A 451 -36.09 16.65 -9.17
CA GLU A 451 -37.31 15.94 -8.76
C GLU A 451 -38.22 15.59 -9.94
N SER A 452 -38.25 16.46 -10.97
CA SER A 452 -38.98 16.20 -12.22
C SER A 452 -38.46 14.99 -13.01
N ALA A 453 -37.22 14.56 -12.76
CA ALA A 453 -36.67 13.37 -13.38
C ALA A 453 -37.34 12.07 -12.92
N LEU A 454 -37.91 12.07 -11.71
CA LEU A 454 -38.62 10.93 -11.15
C LEU A 454 -39.84 10.55 -11.98
N ALA A 455 -40.56 11.55 -12.51
CA ALA A 455 -41.74 11.35 -13.37
C ALA A 455 -41.43 10.70 -14.73
N HIS A 456 -40.15 10.63 -15.11
CA HIS A 456 -39.71 10.06 -16.38
C HIS A 456 -38.72 8.91 -16.20
N ALA A 457 -38.39 8.56 -14.96
CA ALA A 457 -37.43 7.51 -14.65
C ALA A 457 -38.02 6.13 -14.95
N PRO A 458 -37.22 5.19 -15.47
CA PRO A 458 -37.67 3.80 -15.67
C PRO A 458 -38.15 3.20 -14.33
N PRO A 459 -39.24 2.41 -14.32
CA PRO A 459 -39.80 1.86 -13.08
C PRO A 459 -38.81 0.95 -12.36
N ASP A 460 -37.98 0.21 -13.09
CA ASP A 460 -36.93 -0.62 -12.52
C ASP A 460 -35.86 0.20 -11.78
N LEU A 461 -35.57 1.42 -12.26
CA LEU A 461 -34.60 2.34 -11.65
C LEU A 461 -35.19 2.94 -10.38
N LEU A 462 -36.45 3.38 -10.45
CA LEU A 462 -37.19 3.87 -9.29
C LEU A 462 -37.30 2.81 -8.21
N GLY A 463 -37.68 1.58 -8.55
CA GLY A 463 -37.81 0.47 -7.60
C GLY A 463 -36.49 0.16 -6.88
N ALA A 464 -35.37 0.11 -7.62
CA ALA A 464 -34.04 -0.09 -7.02
C ALA A 464 -33.63 1.07 -6.11
N SER A 465 -33.94 2.31 -6.50
CA SER A 465 -33.61 3.52 -5.73
C SER A 465 -34.42 3.60 -4.43
N VAL A 466 -35.72 3.28 -4.50
CA VAL A 466 -36.63 3.28 -3.35
C VAL A 466 -36.22 2.22 -2.31
N LEU A 467 -35.75 1.06 -2.76
CA LEU A 467 -35.25 0.01 -1.87
C LEU A 467 -33.97 0.41 -1.12
N ALA A 468 -33.19 1.37 -1.64
CA ALA A 468 -31.97 1.85 -1.01
C ALA A 468 -32.20 2.90 0.09
N VAL A 469 -33.24 3.74 -0.04
CA VAL A 469 -33.56 4.86 0.88
C VAL A 469 -34.12 4.37 2.23
N GLY A 470 -34.73 3.18 2.25
CA GLY A 470 -35.39 2.62 3.42
C GLY A 470 -36.82 3.16 3.66
N PRO A 471 -37.71 2.39 4.33
CA PRO A 471 -39.15 2.67 4.34
C PRO A 471 -39.53 4.00 5.01
N ALA A 472 -38.95 4.30 6.18
CA ALA A 472 -39.31 5.49 6.94
C ALA A 472 -38.94 6.79 6.22
N ARG A 473 -37.78 6.83 5.55
CA ARG A 473 -37.31 7.97 4.75
C ARG A 473 -38.11 8.12 3.47
N LEU A 474 -38.47 7.01 2.82
CA LEU A 474 -39.37 7.01 1.69
C LEU A 474 -40.72 7.64 2.05
N VAL A 475 -41.35 7.19 3.15
CA VAL A 475 -42.63 7.75 3.60
C VAL A 475 -42.51 9.24 3.89
N THR A 476 -41.44 9.68 4.56
CA THR A 476 -41.15 11.11 4.79
C THR A 476 -41.11 11.92 3.50
N TYR A 477 -40.48 11.40 2.43
CA TYR A 477 -40.49 12.05 1.12
C TYR A 477 -41.90 12.03 0.50
N LEU A 478 -42.56 10.87 0.47
CA LEU A 478 -43.88 10.70 -0.15
C LEU A 478 -44.95 11.60 0.47
N SER A 479 -44.86 11.90 1.77
CA SER A 479 -45.79 12.82 2.46
C SER A 479 -45.74 14.24 1.93
N GLY A 480 -44.60 14.71 1.41
CA GLY A 480 -44.44 16.04 0.84
C GLY A 480 -44.39 16.08 -0.69
N ALA A 481 -44.29 14.92 -1.34
CA ALA A 481 -44.22 14.81 -2.80
C ALA A 481 -45.57 15.13 -3.48
N GLU A 482 -45.53 15.64 -4.71
CA GLU A 482 -46.70 15.85 -5.55
C GLU A 482 -47.41 14.51 -5.88
N ASP A 483 -48.73 14.53 -6.02
CA ASP A 483 -49.55 13.32 -6.14
C ASP A 483 -49.14 12.44 -7.34
N GLY A 484 -48.72 13.04 -8.46
CA GLY A 484 -48.22 12.29 -9.62
C GLY A 484 -46.94 11.51 -9.34
N ILE A 485 -45.93 12.17 -8.75
CA ILE A 485 -44.65 11.54 -8.40
C ILE A 485 -44.85 10.50 -7.29
N ARG A 486 -45.73 10.80 -6.33
CA ARG A 486 -46.11 9.87 -5.26
C ARG A 486 -46.70 8.58 -5.85
N ALA A 487 -47.63 8.70 -6.80
CA ALA A 487 -48.24 7.55 -7.47
C ALA A 487 -47.21 6.75 -8.27
N ASP A 488 -46.34 7.41 -9.03
CA ASP A 488 -45.31 6.76 -9.84
C ASP A 488 -44.32 5.97 -8.97
N LEU A 489 -43.85 6.58 -7.86
CA LEU A 489 -42.95 5.91 -6.92
C LEU A 489 -43.62 4.73 -6.20
N LEU A 490 -44.86 4.90 -5.73
CA LEU A 490 -45.62 3.81 -5.10
C LEU A 490 -45.86 2.66 -6.08
N SER A 491 -46.04 2.95 -7.38
CA SER A 491 -46.20 1.94 -8.41
C SER A 491 -44.91 1.14 -8.67
N ALA A 492 -43.75 1.76 -8.46
CA ALA A 492 -42.43 1.13 -8.60
C ALA A 492 -42.02 0.33 -7.35
N CYS A 493 -42.70 0.52 -6.21
CA CYS A 493 -42.46 -0.24 -4.99
C CYS A 493 -42.91 -1.71 -5.09
N PRO A 494 -42.21 -2.65 -4.44
CA PRO A 494 -42.75 -3.98 -4.20
C PRO A 494 -44.08 -3.91 -3.45
N PRO A 495 -45.01 -4.85 -3.69
CA PRO A 495 -46.40 -4.75 -3.22
C PRO A 495 -46.53 -4.70 -1.69
N ARG A 496 -45.59 -5.33 -0.96
CA ARG A 496 -45.54 -5.26 0.50
C ARG A 496 -45.15 -3.87 1.00
N LEU A 497 -44.06 -3.32 0.49
CA LEU A 497 -43.57 -1.98 0.85
C LEU A 497 -44.59 -0.91 0.46
N ARG A 498 -45.26 -1.08 -0.69
CA ARG A 498 -46.33 -0.18 -1.12
C ARG A 498 -47.46 -0.12 -0.11
N ARG A 499 -47.96 -1.27 0.36
CA ARG A 499 -49.04 -1.32 1.36
C ARG A 499 -48.62 -0.68 2.69
N GLU A 500 -47.44 -1.04 3.18
CA GLU A 500 -46.88 -0.48 4.42
C GLU A 500 -46.73 1.05 4.30
N ALA A 501 -46.24 1.56 3.17
CA ALA A 501 -46.13 3.00 2.92
C ALA A 501 -47.48 3.70 2.79
N GLU A 502 -48.46 3.11 2.09
CA GLU A 502 -49.82 3.65 1.97
C GLU A 502 -50.52 3.72 3.35
N GLU A 503 -50.34 2.70 4.20
CA GLU A 503 -50.85 2.69 5.57
C GLU A 503 -50.18 3.77 6.44
N GLU A 504 -48.86 3.91 6.38
CA GLU A 504 -48.15 4.95 7.13
C GLU A 504 -48.49 6.36 6.66
N LEU A 505 -48.67 6.57 5.35
CA LEU A 505 -49.09 7.86 4.78
C LEU A 505 -50.48 8.27 5.24
N ALA A 506 -51.39 7.30 5.45
CA ALA A 506 -52.72 7.58 5.97
C ALA A 506 -52.71 7.96 7.47
N LEU A 507 -51.70 7.51 8.22
CA LEU A 507 -51.59 7.70 9.67
C LEU A 507 -50.71 8.90 10.07
N ARG A 508 -49.82 9.36 9.17
CA ARG A 508 -48.84 10.42 9.49
C ARG A 508 -49.39 11.84 9.33
N PRO A 509 -49.04 12.76 10.24
CA PRO A 509 -49.24 14.19 10.04
C PRO A 509 -48.27 14.76 9.00
N ALA A 510 -48.54 16.00 8.57
CA ALA A 510 -47.67 16.75 7.66
C ALA A 510 -46.22 16.82 8.19
N VAL A 511 -45.26 16.54 7.30
CA VAL A 511 -43.83 16.50 7.60
C VAL A 511 -43.24 17.91 7.58
N SER A 512 -42.21 18.16 8.41
CA SER A 512 -41.47 19.42 8.34
C SER A 512 -40.81 19.61 6.96
N HIS A 513 -40.65 20.87 6.54
CA HIS A 513 -40.00 21.16 5.26
C HIS A 513 -38.55 20.63 5.24
N GLU A 514 -37.81 20.77 6.35
CA GLU A 514 -36.42 20.30 6.46
C GLU A 514 -36.31 18.78 6.31
N ASP A 515 -37.19 18.02 6.95
CA ASP A 515 -37.20 16.55 6.86
C ASP A 515 -37.59 16.07 5.46
N PHE A 516 -38.50 16.78 4.80
CA PHE A 516 -38.85 16.52 3.40
C PHE A 516 -37.64 16.74 2.47
N ILE A 517 -36.94 17.87 2.61
CA ILE A 517 -35.75 18.19 1.80
C ILE A 517 -34.64 17.16 2.04
N ALA A 518 -34.40 16.76 3.29
CA ALA A 518 -33.43 15.72 3.62
C ALA A 518 -33.78 14.37 2.98
N ALA A 519 -35.05 13.96 3.04
CA ALA A 519 -35.53 12.73 2.40
C ALA A 519 -35.45 12.80 0.86
N ARG A 520 -35.74 13.98 0.27
CA ARG A 520 -35.59 14.22 -1.17
C ARG A 520 -34.13 14.08 -1.61
N ARG A 521 -33.18 14.66 -0.87
CA ARG A 521 -31.74 14.55 -1.12
C ARG A 521 -31.28 13.10 -1.15
N GLU A 522 -31.73 12.31 -0.17
CA GLU A 522 -31.38 10.90 -0.05
C GLU A 522 -31.93 10.08 -1.23
N LEU A 523 -33.19 10.31 -1.63
CA LEU A 523 -33.79 9.68 -2.79
C LEU A 523 -33.06 10.04 -4.10
N LEU A 524 -32.86 11.33 -4.37
CA LEU A 524 -32.20 11.78 -5.61
C LEU A 524 -30.74 11.30 -5.70
N LYS A 525 -30.05 11.20 -4.55
CA LYS A 525 -28.72 10.60 -4.47
C LYS A 525 -28.73 9.15 -4.93
N HIS A 526 -29.66 8.32 -4.44
CA HIS A 526 -29.75 6.92 -4.84
C HIS A 526 -30.20 6.75 -6.29
N VAL A 527 -31.12 7.59 -6.78
CA VAL A 527 -31.48 7.64 -8.20
C VAL A 527 -30.26 7.93 -9.07
N ARG A 528 -29.39 8.86 -8.66
CA ARG A 528 -28.13 9.15 -9.36
C ARG A 528 -27.17 7.96 -9.35
N GLU A 529 -27.00 7.32 -8.21
CA GLU A 529 -26.14 6.13 -8.09
C GLU A 529 -26.63 4.99 -8.98
N GLU A 530 -27.93 4.70 -8.98
CA GLU A 530 -28.54 3.67 -9.84
C GLU A 530 -28.47 4.03 -11.34
N THR A 531 -28.62 5.32 -11.67
CA THR A 531 -28.44 5.82 -13.05
C THR A 531 -27.02 5.53 -13.56
N VAL A 532 -26.00 5.85 -12.75
CA VAL A 532 -24.59 5.60 -13.07
C VAL A 532 -24.30 4.10 -13.15
N LYS A 533 -24.82 3.29 -12.21
CA LYS A 533 -24.66 1.82 -12.25
C LYS A 533 -25.21 1.21 -13.54
N ARG A 534 -26.27 1.78 -14.10
CA ARG A 534 -26.89 1.29 -15.35
C ARG A 534 -26.28 1.89 -16.62
N GLY A 535 -25.26 2.73 -16.50
CA GLY A 535 -24.62 3.40 -17.64
C GLY A 535 -25.52 4.44 -18.34
N LEU A 536 -26.59 4.88 -17.67
CA LEU A 536 -27.44 5.97 -18.14
C LEU A 536 -26.77 7.30 -17.82
N LYS A 537 -26.97 8.31 -18.69
CA LYS A 537 -26.46 9.66 -18.45
C LYS A 537 -27.49 10.47 -17.66
N PRO A 538 -27.15 11.02 -16.48
CA PRO A 538 -28.07 11.84 -15.70
C PRO A 538 -28.55 13.09 -16.46
N ALA A 539 -27.71 13.67 -17.33
CA ALA A 539 -28.06 14.82 -18.18
C ALA A 539 -29.18 14.55 -19.22
N ASP A 540 -29.44 13.28 -19.54
CA ASP A 540 -30.37 12.85 -20.58
C ASP A 540 -31.71 12.34 -20.00
N VAL A 541 -32.20 12.94 -18.91
CA VAL A 541 -33.52 12.62 -18.30
C VAL A 541 -34.65 12.60 -19.35
N ARG A 542 -34.59 13.47 -20.37
CA ARG A 542 -35.58 13.51 -21.46
C ARG A 542 -35.52 12.28 -22.38
N ALA A 543 -34.37 11.61 -22.46
CA ALA A 543 -34.21 10.36 -23.22
C ALA A 543 -34.75 9.13 -22.46
N TRP A 544 -35.10 9.28 -21.18
CA TRP A 544 -35.78 8.23 -20.40
C TRP A 544 -37.26 8.08 -20.78
N ARG A 545 -37.82 9.03 -21.54
CA ARG A 545 -39.16 8.90 -22.10
C ARG A 545 -39.22 7.65 -22.99
N PRO A 546 -40.22 6.76 -22.79
CA PRO A 546 -40.47 5.71 -23.77
C PRO A 546 -40.74 6.38 -25.11
N ARG A 547 -40.02 5.97 -26.16
CA ARG A 547 -40.34 6.39 -27.53
C ARG A 547 -41.75 5.90 -27.79
N VAL A 548 -42.71 6.81 -27.83
CA VAL A 548 -44.04 6.53 -28.36
C VAL A 548 -43.83 6.24 -29.84
N VAL A 549 -43.69 4.96 -30.18
CA VAL A 549 -43.86 4.51 -31.55
C VAL A 549 -45.34 4.71 -31.82
N GLN A 550 -45.69 5.76 -32.56
CA GLN A 550 -47.00 5.84 -33.19
C GLN A 550 -47.09 4.63 -34.12
N THR A 551 -47.82 3.61 -33.71
CA THR A 551 -48.23 2.54 -34.60
C THR A 551 -49.14 3.15 -35.67
N PRO A 552 -48.92 2.82 -36.95
CA PRO A 552 -49.67 3.38 -38.07
C PRO A 552 -51.17 3.04 -38.03
#